data_AF-A0A7H8XF43-F1
#
_entry.id   AF-A0A7H8XF43-F1
#
_cell.length_a   1.000
_cell.length_b   1.000
_cell.length_c   1.000
_cell.angle_alpha   90.00
_cell.angle_beta   90.00
_cell.angle_gamma   90.00
#
_symmetry.space_group_name_H-M   'P 1'
#
loop_
_entity.id
_entity.type
_entity.pdbx_description
1 polymer ?
#
loop_
_entity_poly.entity_id
_entity_poly.type
_entity_poly.pdbx_seq_one_letter_code
_entity_poly.pdbx_strand_id
1 'polypeptide(L)'
;MSDSLGIPNPGKLGLHQAFRAWTDPDVGDSSFDGLVVLDASALLHMYRVTKAAREQVFATLKRVEDRLWIPHQAATEFHRNRRGVVEGKMAQFREMRTTLAHASIVAVSSLKKSVQRLVEFRQYNMASRDWDPQGYGLDEKSIHGRLVGLMDSALAELKALQDEHDIGPGDIANEDPILQQLDLLTRGRIGKPYSQRQLMEIVGEAIDFRFPNEIPPGYKDAGKRSPYGAAGDYVFWRQVLDRACEEPRHNIITLVTNDAKSDWWIFDKSGEPIKPRSELSQEMFECTGAQLRLLTLSGLLGTAAAKFPGSVSIETVRSVRRSETMARIAETVSVLRATASEPLDSDLQSLPPFMFEQLVLALLIAMGYQDVESIADSSTSGYSVRAVHPHSNLGNGITLVAVGRGSEPVEKECIHALIRAMQEFAAESGMVVTTGEFSQTTKEAIGDFEIQLIDGRRLLELLDEFLEIGATISTLSGEK
;
A
#
# COMPACT_ATOMS: atom_id res chain seq x y z
N MET A 1 32.68 -22.24 -32.70
CA MET A 1 31.81 -23.40 -32.44
C MET A 1 31.05 -23.10 -31.17
N SER A 2 29.94 -22.40 -31.33
CA SER A 2 29.07 -21.88 -30.27
C SER A 2 27.84 -22.78 -30.17
N ASP A 3 27.95 -23.81 -29.34
CA ASP A 3 26.81 -24.58 -28.83
C ASP A 3 26.94 -24.55 -27.31
N SER A 4 26.43 -23.49 -26.68
CA SER A 4 26.44 -23.39 -25.21
C SER A 4 25.38 -22.41 -24.75
N LEU A 5 24.15 -22.91 -24.72
CA LEU A 5 22.96 -22.55 -23.93
C LEU A 5 21.83 -23.15 -24.76
N GLY A 6 21.18 -24.20 -24.27
CA GLY A 6 20.14 -24.95 -25.00
C GLY A 6 18.85 -24.17 -25.22
N ILE A 7 18.95 -22.94 -25.72
CA ILE A 7 17.82 -22.10 -26.11
C ILE A 7 17.19 -22.77 -27.33
N PRO A 8 15.95 -23.28 -27.23
CA PRO A 8 15.32 -23.96 -28.35
C PRO A 8 15.17 -23.00 -29.53
N ASN A 9 15.51 -23.48 -30.74
CA ASN A 9 15.38 -22.69 -31.97
C ASN A 9 13.92 -22.24 -32.15
N PRO A 10 13.62 -20.92 -32.14
CA PRO A 10 12.25 -20.40 -32.18
C PRO A 10 11.47 -20.90 -33.40
N GLY A 11 12.14 -21.10 -34.54
CA GLY A 11 11.53 -21.59 -35.78
C GLY A 11 11.05 -23.05 -35.74
N LYS A 12 11.29 -23.78 -34.64
CA LYS A 12 10.84 -25.16 -34.41
C LYS A 12 9.81 -25.29 -33.29
N LEU A 13 9.47 -24.19 -32.60
CA LEU A 13 8.52 -24.19 -31.50
C LEU A 13 7.10 -23.91 -32.01
N GLY A 14 6.10 -24.60 -31.44
CA GLY A 14 4.69 -24.24 -31.67
C GLY A 14 4.33 -22.91 -30.99
N LEU A 15 3.25 -22.25 -31.40
CA LEU A 15 2.82 -20.94 -30.87
C LEU A 15 2.83 -20.89 -29.33
N HIS A 16 2.27 -21.91 -28.67
CA HIS A 16 2.26 -22.00 -27.20
C HIS A 16 3.66 -22.09 -26.59
N GLN A 17 4.59 -22.81 -27.24
CA GLN A 17 5.95 -22.99 -26.72
C GLN A 17 6.81 -21.75 -26.96
N ALA A 18 6.65 -21.10 -28.12
CA ALA A 18 7.35 -19.87 -28.45
C ALA A 18 6.90 -18.67 -27.58
N PHE A 19 5.65 -18.69 -27.10
CA PHE A 19 5.07 -17.66 -26.25
C PHE A 19 4.76 -18.16 -24.84
N ARG A 20 5.53 -19.12 -24.32
CA ARG A 20 5.26 -19.72 -22.99
C ARG A 20 5.20 -18.68 -21.87
N ALA A 21 6.03 -17.63 -21.96
CA ALA A 21 6.02 -16.47 -21.05
C ALA A 21 4.68 -15.69 -21.04
N TRP A 22 3.87 -15.85 -22.09
CA TRP A 22 2.55 -15.22 -22.25
C TRP A 22 1.39 -16.17 -21.93
N THR A 23 1.62 -17.50 -21.95
CA THR A 23 0.54 -18.49 -21.89
C THR A 23 0.44 -19.27 -20.58
N ASP A 24 1.53 -19.50 -19.85
CA ASP A 24 1.51 -20.29 -18.61
C ASP A 24 1.52 -19.40 -17.35
N PRO A 25 0.47 -19.44 -16.52
CA PRO A 25 0.50 -18.98 -15.15
C PRO A 25 0.84 -20.15 -14.21
N ASP A 26 1.91 -20.90 -14.45
CA ASP A 26 2.21 -22.09 -13.62
C ASP A 26 2.74 -21.66 -12.23
N VAL A 27 1.83 -21.10 -11.42
CA VAL A 27 1.99 -20.70 -10.01
C VAL A 27 1.83 -21.94 -9.10
N GLY A 28 1.79 -23.15 -9.68
CA GLY A 28 1.55 -24.39 -8.96
C GLY A 28 2.76 -24.92 -8.20
N ASP A 29 3.98 -24.49 -8.53
CA ASP A 29 5.14 -24.99 -7.80
C ASP A 29 5.48 -24.12 -6.60
N SER A 30 5.07 -24.61 -5.43
CA SER A 30 5.55 -24.18 -4.10
C SER A 30 7.07 -24.28 -3.95
N SER A 31 7.78 -24.73 -4.98
CA SER A 31 9.21 -24.85 -4.91
C SER A 31 9.93 -23.52 -4.81
N PHE A 32 11.00 -23.55 -4.02
CA PHE A 32 12.01 -22.51 -3.95
C PHE A 32 13.14 -22.82 -4.95
N ASP A 33 12.95 -23.79 -5.84
CA ASP A 33 13.99 -24.27 -6.76
C ASP A 33 14.29 -23.17 -7.78
N GLY A 34 15.39 -22.45 -7.57
CA GLY A 34 15.70 -21.27 -8.35
C GLY A 34 16.54 -20.25 -7.58
N LEU A 35 17.08 -19.28 -8.31
CA LEU A 35 17.73 -18.11 -7.71
C LEU A 35 16.66 -17.24 -7.04
N VAL A 36 16.89 -16.81 -5.80
CA VAL A 36 16.01 -15.88 -5.07
C VAL A 36 16.71 -14.53 -5.00
N VAL A 37 16.20 -13.58 -5.76
CA VAL A 37 16.74 -12.22 -5.86
C VAL A 37 15.97 -11.31 -4.90
N LEU A 38 16.66 -10.68 -3.95
CA LEU A 38 16.02 -9.73 -3.03
C LEU A 38 16.20 -8.29 -3.53
N ASP A 39 15.08 -7.59 -3.63
CA ASP A 39 15.04 -6.17 -3.90
C ASP A 39 15.24 -5.34 -2.62
N ALA A 40 15.67 -4.08 -2.78
CA ALA A 40 15.78 -3.10 -1.71
C ALA A 40 14.44 -2.90 -0.99
N SER A 41 13.33 -2.86 -1.71
CA SER A 41 11.99 -2.66 -1.12
C SER A 41 11.65 -3.75 -0.09
N ALA A 42 11.96 -5.01 -0.38
CA ALA A 42 11.75 -6.15 0.52
C ALA A 42 12.69 -6.08 1.74
N LEU A 43 13.97 -5.76 1.53
CA LEU A 43 14.96 -5.60 2.60
C LEU A 43 14.60 -4.43 3.54
N LEU A 44 14.16 -3.30 2.98
CA LEU A 44 13.70 -2.13 3.72
C LEU A 44 12.41 -2.43 4.51
N HIS A 45 11.54 -3.29 3.98
CA HIS A 45 10.32 -3.69 4.67
C HIS A 45 10.62 -4.42 5.99
N MET A 46 11.78 -5.07 6.10
CA MET A 46 12.23 -5.66 7.36
C MET A 46 12.38 -4.64 8.48
N TYR A 47 12.56 -3.35 8.20
CA TYR A 47 12.61 -2.26 9.20
C TYR A 47 11.21 -1.79 9.64
N ARG A 48 10.15 -2.15 8.90
CA ARG A 48 8.77 -1.69 9.14
C ARG A 48 7.96 -2.62 10.03
N VAL A 49 8.33 -3.89 10.08
CA VAL A 49 7.63 -4.95 10.81
C VAL A 49 8.09 -5.05 12.27
N THR A 50 7.31 -5.74 13.11
CA THR A 50 7.68 -6.01 14.51
C THR A 50 8.86 -6.98 14.59
N LYS A 51 9.54 -7.03 15.74
CA LYS A 51 10.65 -7.96 15.96
C LYS A 51 10.28 -9.42 15.67
N ALA A 52 9.14 -9.87 16.20
CA ALA A 52 8.68 -11.26 16.04
C ALA A 52 8.43 -11.64 14.57
N ALA A 53 7.82 -10.73 13.78
CA ALA A 53 7.64 -10.95 12.34
C ALA A 53 8.99 -10.96 11.61
N ARG A 54 9.90 -10.05 11.98
CA ARG A 54 11.26 -9.95 11.41
C ARG A 54 12.07 -11.22 11.60
N GLU A 55 11.99 -11.85 12.77
CA GLU A 55 12.67 -13.11 13.07
C GLU A 55 12.17 -14.25 12.17
N GLN A 56 10.86 -14.32 11.88
CA GLN A 56 10.31 -15.29 10.93
C GLN A 56 10.74 -15.01 9.49
N VAL A 57 10.89 -13.74 9.10
CA VAL A 57 11.48 -13.36 7.80
C VAL A 57 12.93 -13.86 7.72
N PHE A 58 13.76 -13.58 8.71
CA PHE A 58 15.14 -14.08 8.75
C PHE A 58 15.20 -15.61 8.69
N ALA A 59 14.36 -16.30 9.45
CA ALA A 59 14.27 -17.75 9.43
C ALA A 59 13.84 -18.30 8.05
N THR A 60 13.00 -17.57 7.32
CA THR A 60 12.59 -17.92 5.96
C THR A 60 13.74 -17.72 4.99
N LEU A 61 14.39 -16.55 5.00
CA LEU A 61 15.53 -16.27 4.13
C LEU A 61 16.71 -17.23 4.39
N LYS A 62 16.94 -17.62 5.65
CA LYS A 62 17.97 -18.59 6.00
C LYS A 62 17.78 -19.96 5.34
N ARG A 63 16.53 -20.39 5.10
CA ARG A 63 16.22 -21.66 4.42
C ARG A 63 16.55 -21.66 2.93
N VAL A 64 16.69 -20.48 2.34
CA VAL A 64 17.05 -20.29 0.93
C VAL A 64 18.38 -19.57 0.77
N GLU A 65 19.18 -19.51 1.83
CA GLU A 65 20.43 -18.76 1.89
C GLU A 65 21.39 -19.11 0.75
N ASP A 66 21.48 -20.38 0.37
CA ASP A 66 22.31 -20.87 -0.72
C ASP A 66 21.91 -20.31 -2.10
N ARG A 67 20.66 -19.87 -2.24
CA ARG A 67 20.05 -19.34 -3.47
C ARG A 67 19.79 -17.84 -3.41
N LEU A 68 20.07 -17.18 -2.28
CA LEU A 68 19.88 -15.74 -2.17
C LEU A 68 20.89 -14.99 -3.02
N TRP A 69 20.43 -13.91 -3.64
CA TRP A 69 21.29 -12.94 -4.30
C TRP A 69 20.70 -11.53 -4.22
N ILE A 70 21.55 -10.52 -4.12
CA ILE A 70 21.14 -9.11 -4.06
C ILE A 70 21.85 -8.36 -5.19
N PRO A 71 21.12 -7.73 -6.12
CA PRO A 71 21.70 -6.84 -7.12
C PRO A 71 22.43 -5.67 -6.44
N HIS A 72 23.54 -5.22 -7.01
CA HIS A 72 24.28 -4.07 -6.46
C HIS A 72 23.39 -2.81 -6.37
N GLN A 73 22.49 -2.61 -7.34
CA GLN A 73 21.54 -1.50 -7.32
C GLN A 73 20.61 -1.58 -6.09
N ALA A 74 20.05 -2.75 -5.80
CA ALA A 74 19.23 -2.96 -4.61
C ALA A 74 20.02 -2.75 -3.30
N ALA A 75 21.26 -3.26 -3.22
CA ALA A 75 22.11 -3.01 -2.06
C ALA A 75 22.39 -1.50 -1.86
N THR A 76 22.60 -0.76 -2.96
CA THR A 76 22.83 0.68 -2.94
C THR A 76 21.60 1.43 -2.42
N GLU A 77 20.42 1.11 -2.94
CA GLU A 77 19.16 1.74 -2.53
C GLU A 77 18.79 1.41 -1.08
N PHE A 78 18.98 0.15 -0.67
CA PHE A 78 18.83 -0.28 0.71
C PHE A 78 19.68 0.59 1.65
N HIS A 79 20.96 0.76 1.36
CA HIS A 79 21.83 1.58 2.20
C HIS A 79 21.45 3.06 2.22
N ARG A 80 20.99 3.61 1.08
CA ARG A 80 20.54 5.02 1.01
C ARG A 80 19.27 5.26 1.83
N ASN A 81 18.34 4.30 1.82
CA ASN A 81 16.98 4.53 2.28
C ASN A 81 16.69 3.99 3.69
N ARG A 82 17.48 3.04 4.23
CA ARG A 82 17.20 2.38 5.53
C ARG A 82 16.95 3.35 6.68
N ARG A 83 17.73 4.44 6.76
CA ARG A 83 17.60 5.46 7.80
C ARG A 83 16.26 6.20 7.68
N GLY A 84 15.90 6.60 6.46
CA GLY A 84 14.64 7.29 6.19
C GLY A 84 13.41 6.45 6.52
N VAL A 85 13.47 5.13 6.30
CA VAL A 85 12.37 4.22 6.67
C VAL A 85 12.14 4.22 8.19
N VAL A 86 13.20 4.14 8.98
CA VAL A 86 13.11 4.17 10.45
C VAL A 86 12.66 5.55 10.95
N GLU A 87 13.21 6.63 10.39
CA GLU A 87 12.82 8.00 10.74
C GLU A 87 11.35 8.27 10.44
N GLY A 88 10.84 7.80 9.29
CA GLY A 88 9.44 7.91 8.89
C GLY A 88 8.51 7.15 9.83
N LYS A 89 8.86 5.91 10.21
CA LYS A 89 8.08 5.14 11.20
C LYS A 89 8.04 5.83 12.56
N MET A 90 9.18 6.35 13.03
CA MET A 90 9.24 7.11 14.29
C MET A 90 8.47 8.43 14.22
N ALA A 91 8.37 9.05 13.04
CA ALA A 91 7.54 10.23 12.85
C ALA A 91 6.05 9.91 13.04
N GLN A 92 5.56 8.78 12.50
CA GLN A 92 4.17 8.33 12.71
C GLN A 92 3.84 8.15 14.20
N PHE A 93 4.75 7.55 14.98
CA PHE A 93 4.57 7.43 16.44
C PHE A 93 4.55 8.79 17.15
N ARG A 94 5.40 9.74 16.74
CA ARG A 94 5.39 11.11 17.29
C ARG A 94 4.11 11.86 16.95
N GLU A 95 3.63 11.72 15.72
CA GLU A 95 2.39 12.33 15.25
C GLU A 95 1.19 11.78 16.02
N MET A 96 1.04 10.45 16.10
CA MET A 96 -0.03 9.83 16.89
C MET A 96 0.03 10.25 18.36
N ARG A 97 1.23 10.32 18.97
CA ARG A 97 1.39 10.83 20.34
C ARG A 97 0.89 12.27 20.48
N THR A 98 1.19 13.11 19.50
CA THR A 98 0.74 14.51 19.47
C THR A 98 -0.79 14.58 19.35
N THR A 99 -1.39 13.77 18.47
CA THR A 99 -2.85 13.66 18.33
C THR A 99 -3.51 13.27 19.65
N LEU A 100 -3.03 12.22 20.32
CA LEU A 100 -3.57 11.76 21.60
C LEU A 100 -3.38 12.81 22.70
N ALA A 101 -2.22 13.46 22.76
CA ALA A 101 -1.94 14.50 23.76
C ALA A 101 -2.80 15.75 23.57
N HIS A 102 -3.10 16.13 22.33
CA HIS A 102 -3.91 17.30 22.01
C HIS A 102 -5.43 17.04 22.03
N ALA A 103 -5.88 15.78 21.94
CA ALA A 103 -7.29 15.43 21.89
C ALA A 103 -8.09 16.04 23.06
N SER A 104 -7.55 15.97 24.29
CA SER A 104 -8.19 16.56 25.47
C SER A 104 -8.25 18.09 25.40
N ILE A 105 -7.21 18.74 24.86
CA ILE A 105 -7.16 20.21 24.70
C ILE A 105 -8.22 20.67 23.71
N VAL A 106 -8.34 19.97 22.58
CA VAL A 106 -9.35 20.24 21.55
C VAL A 106 -10.76 20.05 22.12
N ALA A 107 -10.97 18.97 22.90
CA ALA A 107 -12.25 18.71 23.56
C ALA A 107 -12.63 19.82 24.56
N VAL A 108 -11.69 20.26 25.42
CA VAL A 108 -11.92 21.38 26.36
C VAL A 108 -12.34 22.64 25.60
N SER A 109 -11.62 22.98 24.53
CA SER A 109 -11.93 24.15 23.69
C SER A 109 -13.32 24.06 23.05
N SER A 110 -13.68 22.89 22.52
CA SER A 110 -14.99 22.64 21.91
C SER A 110 -16.13 22.76 22.94
N LEU A 111 -15.98 22.12 24.10
CA LEU A 111 -16.96 22.18 25.19
C LEU A 111 -17.12 23.61 25.71
N LYS A 112 -16.02 24.34 25.90
CA LYS A 112 -16.04 25.76 26.29
C LYS A 112 -16.83 26.61 25.30
N LYS A 113 -16.61 26.43 23.99
CA LYS A 113 -17.38 27.15 22.95
C LYS A 113 -18.87 26.83 23.00
N SER A 114 -19.24 25.57 23.22
CA SER A 114 -20.64 25.17 23.35
C SER A 114 -21.32 25.77 24.58
N VAL A 115 -20.62 25.81 25.73
CA VAL A 115 -21.10 26.50 26.94
C VAL A 115 -21.28 28.00 26.68
N GLN A 116 -20.33 28.64 26.01
CA GLN A 116 -20.40 30.05 25.63
C GLN A 116 -21.59 30.36 24.71
N ARG A 117 -21.86 29.51 23.72
CA ARG A 117 -23.06 29.65 22.86
C ARG A 117 -24.35 29.58 23.66
N LEU A 118 -24.41 28.72 24.69
CA LEU A 118 -25.56 28.67 25.58
C LEU A 118 -25.70 29.95 26.42
N VAL A 119 -24.59 30.52 26.89
CA VAL A 119 -24.59 31.85 27.56
C VAL A 119 -25.22 32.90 26.65
N GLU A 120 -24.75 33.00 25.41
CA GLU A 120 -25.25 33.96 24.41
C GLU A 120 -26.73 33.72 24.08
N PHE A 121 -27.12 32.46 23.87
CA PHE A 121 -28.51 32.09 23.59
C PHE A 121 -29.45 32.51 24.73
N ARG A 122 -29.05 32.35 25.99
CA ARG A 122 -29.84 32.80 27.15
C ARG A 122 -29.99 34.32 27.19
N GLN A 123 -28.93 35.05 26.87
CA GLN A 123 -28.95 36.52 26.80
C GLN A 123 -29.91 37.00 25.70
N TYR A 124 -29.83 36.41 24.50
CA TYR A 124 -30.71 36.73 23.38
C TYR A 124 -32.19 36.47 23.71
N ASN A 125 -32.48 35.40 24.44
CA ASN A 125 -33.84 35.02 24.84
C ASN A 125 -34.29 35.65 26.18
N MET A 126 -33.56 36.65 26.70
CA MET A 126 -33.91 37.40 27.91
C MET A 126 -34.26 36.51 29.12
N ALA A 127 -33.53 35.41 29.31
CA ALA A 127 -33.82 34.46 30.37
C ALA A 127 -33.62 35.10 31.76
N SER A 128 -34.66 35.12 32.60
CA SER A 128 -34.65 35.75 33.93
C SER A 128 -34.11 34.86 35.06
N ARG A 129 -33.84 33.58 34.77
CA ARG A 129 -33.35 32.60 35.75
C ARG A 129 -31.83 32.72 35.88
N ASP A 130 -31.32 32.71 37.11
CA ASP A 130 -29.87 32.62 37.33
C ASP A 130 -29.31 31.30 36.77
N TRP A 131 -28.12 31.38 36.17
CA TRP A 131 -27.37 30.23 35.72
C TRP A 131 -25.89 30.46 35.98
N ASP A 132 -25.31 29.54 36.75
CA ASP A 132 -23.90 29.54 37.14
C ASP A 132 -23.18 28.35 36.48
N PRO A 133 -22.52 28.54 35.32
CA PRO A 133 -21.77 27.48 34.67
C PRO A 133 -20.69 26.86 35.57
N GLN A 134 -20.07 27.66 36.44
CA GLN A 134 -19.01 27.19 37.33
C GLN A 134 -19.58 26.24 38.39
N GLY A 135 -20.73 26.55 38.97
CA GLY A 135 -21.44 25.69 39.91
C GLY A 135 -21.81 24.31 39.35
N TYR A 136 -22.03 24.20 38.04
CA TYR A 136 -22.24 22.91 37.35
C TYR A 136 -20.93 22.25 36.86
N GLY A 137 -19.78 22.89 37.09
CA GLY A 137 -18.46 22.45 36.61
C GLY A 137 -18.32 22.52 35.09
N LEU A 138 -18.97 23.51 34.47
CA LEU A 138 -18.89 23.84 33.04
C LEU A 138 -17.89 24.96 32.76
N ASP A 139 -17.16 25.43 33.78
CA ASP A 139 -16.01 26.30 33.58
C ASP A 139 -14.81 25.51 33.03
N GLU A 140 -13.89 26.22 32.36
CA GLU A 140 -12.74 25.64 31.69
C GLU A 140 -11.86 24.79 32.62
N LYS A 141 -11.68 25.19 33.87
CA LYS A 141 -10.85 24.47 34.84
C LYS A 141 -11.52 23.15 35.25
N SER A 142 -12.83 23.17 35.49
CA SER A 142 -13.60 21.97 35.82
C SER A 142 -13.68 20.99 34.64
N ILE A 143 -13.93 21.49 33.42
CA ILE A 143 -13.94 20.66 32.20
C ILE A 143 -12.57 20.03 31.99
N HIS A 144 -11.49 20.83 32.05
CA HIS A 144 -10.12 20.32 31.96
C HIS A 144 -9.87 19.24 33.03
N GLY A 145 -10.20 19.50 34.29
CA GLY A 145 -10.01 18.54 35.39
C GLY A 145 -10.72 17.19 35.18
N ARG A 146 -11.86 17.16 34.48
CA ARG A 146 -12.57 15.92 34.13
C ARG A 146 -11.93 15.15 32.97
N LEU A 147 -11.20 15.83 32.09
CA LEU A 147 -10.57 15.25 30.91
C LEU A 147 -9.08 14.95 31.10
N VAL A 148 -8.45 15.48 32.16
CA VAL A 148 -7.07 15.14 32.52
C VAL A 148 -6.94 13.62 32.69
N GLY A 149 -5.93 13.06 32.02
CA GLY A 149 -5.62 11.63 32.09
C GLY A 149 -6.54 10.72 31.27
N LEU A 150 -7.56 11.27 30.59
CA LEU A 150 -8.48 10.47 29.77
C LEU A 150 -7.75 9.66 28.68
N MET A 151 -6.65 10.21 28.16
CA MET A 151 -5.86 9.58 27.10
C MET A 151 -4.64 8.79 27.62
N ASP A 152 -4.43 8.69 28.93
CA ASP A 152 -3.23 8.06 29.50
C ASP A 152 -3.12 6.58 29.11
N SER A 153 -4.23 5.84 29.12
CA SER A 153 -4.25 4.43 28.67
C SER A 153 -3.90 4.29 27.19
N ALA A 154 -4.37 5.20 26.33
CA ALA A 154 -4.05 5.18 24.90
C ALA A 154 -2.58 5.57 24.65
N LEU A 155 -2.03 6.51 25.43
CA LEU A 155 -0.62 6.86 25.40
C LEU A 155 0.27 5.70 25.88
N ALA A 156 -0.19 4.93 26.87
CA ALA A 156 0.49 3.72 27.34
C ALA A 156 0.49 2.62 26.26
N GLU A 157 -0.64 2.40 25.59
CA GLU A 157 -0.75 1.46 24.47
C GLU A 157 0.16 1.87 23.30
N LEU A 158 0.15 3.15 22.91
CA LEU A 158 1.02 3.67 21.86
C LEU A 158 2.50 3.43 22.18
N LYS A 159 2.87 3.55 23.47
CA LYS A 159 4.22 3.24 23.92
C LYS A 159 4.52 1.75 23.81
N ALA A 160 3.61 0.87 24.23
CA ALA A 160 3.77 -0.57 24.08
C ALA A 160 3.97 -0.97 22.61
N LEU A 161 3.15 -0.43 21.69
CA LEU A 161 3.29 -0.63 20.24
C LEU A 161 4.64 -0.11 19.72
N GLN A 162 5.12 1.02 20.23
CA GLN A 162 6.43 1.53 19.87
C GLN A 162 7.55 0.61 20.37
N ASP A 163 7.43 0.05 21.56
CA ASP A 163 8.41 -0.85 22.18
C ASP A 163 8.44 -2.25 21.51
N GLU A 164 7.37 -2.68 20.84
CA GLU A 164 7.38 -3.88 19.96
C GLU A 164 8.27 -3.73 18.72
N HIS A 165 8.57 -2.49 18.34
CA HIS A 165 9.57 -2.18 17.32
C HIS A 165 10.94 -1.98 18.00
N ASP A 166 11.80 -2.98 17.86
CA ASP A 166 13.13 -3.03 18.47
C ASP A 166 14.20 -2.25 17.70
N ILE A 167 13.82 -1.23 16.91
CA ILE A 167 14.78 -0.42 16.15
C ILE A 167 14.39 1.05 16.07
N GLY A 168 15.34 1.92 16.39
CA GLY A 168 15.24 3.37 16.28
C GLY A 168 16.40 4.01 15.51
N PRO A 169 16.34 5.34 15.26
CA PRO A 169 17.35 6.04 14.47
C PRO A 169 18.76 5.98 15.07
N GLY A 170 18.86 5.87 16.41
CA GLY A 170 20.14 5.72 17.12
C GLY A 170 20.83 4.38 16.83
N ASP A 171 20.05 3.31 16.66
CA ASP A 171 20.58 1.98 16.37
C ASP A 171 21.19 1.93 14.96
N ILE A 172 20.54 2.58 13.99
CA ILE A 172 21.03 2.68 12.60
C ILE A 172 22.41 3.36 12.50
N ALA A 173 22.69 4.31 13.40
CA ALA A 173 23.93 5.07 13.40
C ALA A 173 25.09 4.33 14.09
N ASN A 174 24.79 3.43 15.03
CA ASN A 174 25.79 2.79 15.89
C ASN A 174 25.95 1.30 15.56
N GLU A 175 24.95 0.49 15.89
CA GLU A 175 24.93 -0.96 15.74
C GLU A 175 23.57 -1.37 15.17
N ASP A 176 23.42 -1.31 13.85
CA ASP A 176 22.17 -1.72 13.17
C ASP A 176 22.02 -3.26 13.24
N PRO A 177 21.13 -3.80 14.09
CA PRO A 177 21.06 -5.23 14.34
C PRO A 177 20.47 -6.00 13.14
N ILE A 178 19.70 -5.31 12.29
CA ILE A 178 19.09 -5.89 11.09
C ILE A 178 20.14 -5.99 10.01
N LEU A 179 20.92 -4.92 9.79
CA LEU A 179 22.03 -4.92 8.85
C LEU A 179 23.06 -6.00 9.21
N GLN A 180 23.41 -6.16 10.50
CA GLN A 180 24.35 -7.21 10.92
C GLN A 180 23.87 -8.62 10.55
N GLN A 181 22.59 -8.91 10.74
CA GLN A 181 22.02 -10.21 10.35
C GLN A 181 21.95 -10.39 8.83
N LEU A 182 21.57 -9.33 8.10
CA LEU A 182 21.58 -9.32 6.64
C LEU A 182 23.00 -9.53 6.08
N ASP A 183 24.01 -8.89 6.65
CA ASP A 183 25.42 -9.05 6.24
C ASP A 183 25.90 -10.49 6.39
N LEU A 184 25.53 -11.17 7.47
CA LEU A 184 25.85 -12.58 7.68
C LEU A 184 25.17 -13.47 6.63
N LEU A 185 23.89 -13.23 6.38
CA LEU A 185 23.07 -14.00 5.44
C LEU A 185 23.49 -13.80 3.98
N THR A 186 23.91 -12.58 3.63
CA THR A 186 24.15 -12.15 2.24
C THR A 186 25.62 -12.10 1.86
N ARG A 187 26.52 -12.50 2.78
CA ARG A 187 27.97 -12.55 2.55
C ARG A 187 28.32 -13.33 1.28
N GLY A 188 28.97 -12.67 0.33
CA GLY A 188 29.36 -13.26 -0.96
C GLY A 188 28.22 -13.40 -1.98
N ARG A 189 27.04 -12.84 -1.68
CA ARG A 189 25.82 -12.97 -2.49
C ARG A 189 25.32 -11.62 -3.02
N ILE A 190 26.19 -10.62 -3.04
CA ILE A 190 25.88 -9.27 -3.55
C ILE A 190 26.54 -9.12 -4.92
N GLY A 191 25.78 -8.63 -5.90
CA GLY A 191 26.26 -8.34 -7.25
C GLY A 191 27.36 -7.28 -7.26
N LYS A 192 28.19 -7.31 -8.31
CA LYS A 192 29.20 -6.26 -8.54
C LYS A 192 28.53 -5.02 -9.16
N PRO A 193 29.05 -3.81 -8.89
CA PRO A 193 28.62 -2.63 -9.62
C PRO A 193 28.98 -2.76 -11.10
N TYR A 194 28.18 -2.13 -11.96
CA TYR A 194 28.60 -1.89 -13.34
C TYR A 194 29.78 -0.93 -13.40
N SER A 195 30.62 -1.10 -14.42
CA SER A 195 31.57 -0.05 -14.77
C SER A 195 30.84 1.23 -15.17
N GLN A 196 31.50 2.38 -15.05
CA GLN A 196 30.91 3.67 -15.42
C GLN A 196 30.39 3.67 -16.87
N ARG A 197 31.12 3.03 -17.78
CA ARG A 197 30.73 2.90 -19.18
C ARG A 197 29.45 2.08 -19.36
N GLN A 198 29.39 0.88 -18.78
CA GLN A 198 28.20 0.03 -18.83
C GLN A 198 26.99 0.76 -18.23
N LEU A 199 27.20 1.47 -17.11
CA LEU A 199 26.13 2.23 -16.49
C LEU A 199 25.60 3.34 -17.39
N MET A 200 26.48 4.10 -18.07
CA MET A 200 26.07 5.11 -19.04
C MET A 200 25.27 4.52 -20.20
N GLU A 201 25.71 3.37 -20.72
CA GLU A 201 25.01 2.67 -21.81
C GLU A 201 23.61 2.21 -21.38
N ILE A 202 23.48 1.59 -20.20
CA ILE A 202 22.19 1.13 -19.65
C ILE A 202 21.25 2.30 -19.35
N VAL A 203 21.76 3.38 -18.76
CA VAL A 203 20.96 4.59 -18.47
C VAL A 203 20.52 5.25 -19.78
N GLY A 204 21.39 5.33 -20.78
CA GLY A 204 21.04 5.84 -22.11
C GLY A 204 19.93 5.01 -22.76
N GLU A 205 20.05 3.68 -22.76
CA GLU A 205 19.01 2.78 -23.29
C GLU A 205 17.66 2.98 -22.59
N ALA A 206 17.65 3.13 -21.26
CA ALA A 206 16.43 3.38 -20.50
C ALA A 206 15.72 4.66 -20.97
N ILE A 207 16.46 5.76 -20.99
CA ILE A 207 15.94 7.10 -21.24
C ILE A 207 15.59 7.32 -22.71
N ASP A 208 16.45 6.86 -23.62
CA ASP A 208 16.35 7.19 -25.04
C ASP A 208 15.46 6.19 -25.81
N PHE A 209 15.30 4.96 -25.31
CA PHE A 209 14.56 3.91 -25.99
C PHE A 209 13.45 3.30 -25.15
N ARG A 210 13.73 2.78 -23.95
CA ARG A 210 12.72 1.99 -23.21
C ARG A 210 11.59 2.85 -22.68
N PHE A 211 11.88 3.96 -22.01
CA PHE A 211 10.86 4.78 -21.35
C PHE A 211 9.89 5.47 -22.34
N PRO A 212 10.35 6.07 -23.46
CA PRO A 212 9.43 6.64 -24.45
C PRO A 212 8.51 5.61 -25.12
N ASN A 213 8.89 4.33 -25.09
CA ASN A 213 8.13 3.22 -25.66
C ASN A 213 7.42 2.38 -24.59
N GLU A 214 7.36 2.86 -23.33
CA GLU A 214 6.71 2.17 -22.20
C GLU A 214 7.19 0.73 -21.99
N ILE A 215 8.46 0.44 -22.32
CA ILE A 215 9.06 -0.88 -22.16
C ILE A 215 9.48 -1.06 -20.69
N PRO A 216 8.93 -2.05 -19.96
CA PRO A 216 9.24 -2.24 -18.55
C PRO A 216 10.67 -2.77 -18.32
N PRO A 217 11.24 -2.65 -17.11
CA PRO A 217 10.72 -1.89 -15.97
C PRO A 217 11.29 -0.46 -15.92
N GLY A 218 10.67 0.41 -15.11
CA GLY A 218 11.18 1.72 -14.74
C GLY A 218 10.60 2.90 -15.49
N TYR A 219 9.78 2.70 -16.53
CA TYR A 219 9.21 3.84 -17.28
C TYR A 219 8.24 4.68 -16.45
N LYS A 220 7.69 4.12 -15.37
CA LYS A 220 6.89 4.88 -14.38
C LYS A 220 7.73 5.88 -13.58
N ASP A 221 9.05 5.72 -13.56
CA ASP A 221 10.00 6.56 -12.83
C ASP A 221 10.67 7.62 -13.72
N ALA A 222 10.28 7.75 -14.99
CA ALA A 222 10.86 8.68 -15.96
C ALA A 222 10.85 10.16 -15.49
N GLY A 223 9.91 10.54 -14.63
CA GLY A 223 9.79 11.90 -14.07
C GLY A 223 10.73 12.21 -12.89
N LYS A 224 11.56 11.27 -12.43
CA LYS A 224 12.48 11.50 -11.30
C LYS A 224 13.56 12.54 -11.64
N ARG A 225 14.06 13.24 -10.61
CA ARG A 225 14.98 14.39 -10.71
C ARG A 225 16.28 14.16 -11.50
N SER A 226 16.74 12.91 -11.63
CA SER A 226 17.99 12.60 -12.33
C SER A 226 17.81 11.39 -13.25
N PRO A 227 18.44 11.37 -14.44
CA PRO A 227 18.35 10.24 -15.37
C PRO A 227 18.74 8.90 -14.74
N TYR A 228 19.82 8.87 -13.95
CA TYR A 228 20.21 7.65 -13.23
C TYR A 228 19.21 7.23 -12.16
N GLY A 229 18.62 8.19 -11.45
CA GLY A 229 17.56 7.93 -10.48
C GLY A 229 16.27 7.41 -11.12
N ALA A 230 15.94 7.86 -12.33
CA ALA A 230 14.83 7.35 -13.13
C ALA A 230 15.11 5.94 -13.66
N ALA A 231 16.36 5.65 -14.06
CA ALA A 231 16.78 4.36 -14.61
C ALA A 231 17.09 3.28 -13.55
N GLY A 232 16.87 3.55 -12.26
CA GLY A 232 17.22 2.63 -11.16
C GLY A 232 16.64 1.23 -11.34
N ASP A 233 15.33 1.13 -11.59
CA ASP A 233 14.61 -0.12 -11.83
C ASP A 233 15.20 -0.91 -13.01
N TYR A 234 15.57 -0.21 -14.10
CA TYR A 234 16.17 -0.87 -15.26
C TYR A 234 17.61 -1.33 -15.00
N VAL A 235 18.41 -0.54 -14.28
CA VAL A 235 19.76 -0.94 -13.85
C VAL A 235 19.69 -2.18 -12.96
N PHE A 236 18.74 -2.22 -12.03
CA PHE A 236 18.46 -3.39 -11.20
C PHE A 236 18.08 -4.60 -12.08
N TRP A 237 17.13 -4.44 -13.01
CA TRP A 237 16.67 -5.51 -13.89
C TRP A 237 17.81 -6.09 -14.75
N ARG A 238 18.66 -5.23 -15.32
CA ARG A 238 19.84 -5.66 -16.07
C ARG A 238 20.78 -6.52 -15.23
N GLN A 239 20.98 -6.19 -13.96
CA GLN A 239 21.82 -6.99 -13.07
C GLN A 239 21.21 -8.37 -12.81
N VAL A 240 19.89 -8.46 -12.70
CA VAL A 240 19.18 -9.74 -12.57
C VAL A 240 19.37 -10.62 -13.82
N LEU A 241 19.23 -10.05 -15.02
CA LEU A 241 19.45 -10.77 -16.28
C LEU A 241 20.89 -11.27 -16.40
N ASP A 242 21.87 -10.40 -16.14
CA ASP A 242 23.29 -10.76 -16.23
C ASP A 242 23.63 -11.90 -15.25
N ARG A 243 23.11 -11.83 -14.02
CA ARG A 243 23.30 -12.87 -13.00
C ARG A 243 22.67 -14.20 -13.41
N ALA A 244 21.46 -14.17 -13.96
CA ALA A 244 20.77 -15.37 -14.40
C ALA A 244 21.51 -16.05 -15.57
N CYS A 245 22.13 -15.27 -16.48
CA CYS A 245 23.01 -15.79 -17.53
C CYS A 245 24.27 -16.49 -17.00
N GLU A 246 24.84 -16.01 -15.89
CA GLU A 246 26.03 -16.61 -15.26
C GLU A 246 25.73 -17.95 -14.58
N GLU A 247 24.48 -18.20 -14.19
CA GLU A 247 24.05 -19.44 -13.51
C GLU A 247 22.88 -20.14 -14.21
N PRO A 248 23.12 -20.76 -15.39
CA PRO A 248 22.09 -21.44 -16.17
C PRO A 248 21.54 -22.73 -15.53
N ARG A 249 21.88 -23.00 -14.25
CA ARG A 249 21.35 -24.15 -13.49
C ARG A 249 19.94 -23.91 -12.97
N HIS A 250 19.47 -22.66 -12.94
CA HIS A 250 18.17 -22.31 -12.37
C HIS A 250 17.13 -22.12 -13.47
N ASN A 251 16.13 -23.01 -13.49
CA ASN A 251 15.00 -22.89 -14.42
C ASN A 251 14.00 -21.80 -13.99
N ILE A 252 14.12 -21.28 -12.76
CA ILE A 252 13.23 -20.27 -12.18
C ILE A 252 14.09 -19.21 -11.49
N ILE A 253 13.77 -17.94 -11.74
CA ILE A 253 14.32 -16.78 -11.03
C ILE A 253 13.16 -16.14 -10.26
N THR A 254 13.23 -16.16 -8.93
CA THR A 254 12.24 -15.51 -8.06
C THR A 254 12.76 -14.17 -7.60
N LEU A 255 12.14 -13.08 -8.07
CA LEU A 255 12.36 -11.74 -7.53
C LEU A 255 11.43 -11.52 -6.34
N VAL A 256 11.98 -11.07 -5.22
CA VAL A 256 11.22 -10.66 -4.04
C VAL A 256 11.24 -9.15 -3.97
N THR A 257 10.11 -8.51 -4.31
CA THR A 257 9.95 -7.06 -4.31
C THR A 257 8.58 -6.68 -3.75
N ASN A 258 8.59 -5.64 -2.90
CA ASN A 258 7.38 -5.00 -2.38
C ASN A 258 7.00 -3.76 -3.20
N ASP A 259 7.78 -3.44 -4.23
CA ASP A 259 7.46 -2.40 -5.19
C ASP A 259 6.40 -2.94 -6.16
N ALA A 260 5.14 -2.57 -5.92
CA ALA A 260 3.98 -3.04 -6.67
C ALA A 260 3.58 -2.01 -7.72
N LYS A 261 4.49 -1.71 -8.66
CA LYS A 261 4.18 -0.87 -9.82
C LYS A 261 3.66 -1.69 -11.01
N SER A 262 2.87 -1.05 -11.87
CA SER A 262 2.25 -1.66 -13.06
C SER A 262 3.22 -1.99 -14.19
N ASP A 263 4.42 -1.41 -14.17
CA ASP A 263 5.50 -1.77 -15.09
C ASP A 263 6.27 -3.02 -14.63
N TRP A 264 6.07 -3.48 -13.40
CA TRP A 264 6.59 -4.76 -12.91
C TRP A 264 5.52 -5.85 -12.88
N TRP A 265 4.32 -5.50 -12.42
CA TRP A 265 3.28 -6.46 -12.07
C TRP A 265 2.04 -6.34 -12.94
N ILE A 266 1.40 -7.49 -13.13
CA ILE A 266 -0.01 -7.59 -13.51
C ILE A 266 -0.80 -7.78 -12.21
N PHE A 267 -1.79 -6.92 -12.02
CA PHE A 267 -2.69 -6.93 -10.88
C PHE A 267 -3.99 -7.66 -11.19
N ASP A 268 -4.61 -8.25 -10.17
CA ASP A 268 -6.01 -8.66 -10.26
C ASP A 268 -6.96 -7.46 -10.16
N LYS A 269 -8.26 -7.76 -10.16
CA LYS A 269 -9.31 -6.73 -10.03
C LYS A 269 -9.30 -6.05 -8.66
N SER A 270 -8.82 -6.69 -7.59
CA SER A 270 -8.59 -6.05 -6.27
C SER A 270 -7.31 -5.22 -6.22
N GLY A 271 -6.46 -5.30 -7.25
CA GLY A 271 -5.17 -4.65 -7.19
C GLY A 271 -4.10 -5.39 -6.40
N GLU A 272 -4.28 -6.69 -6.16
CA GLU A 272 -3.23 -7.52 -5.62
C GLU A 272 -2.29 -7.98 -6.74
N PRO A 273 -0.96 -7.91 -6.53
CA PRO A 273 0.03 -8.31 -7.53
C PRO A 273 -0.02 -9.82 -7.75
N ILE A 274 -0.33 -10.27 -8.97
CA ILE A 274 -0.48 -11.70 -9.28
C ILE A 274 0.80 -12.28 -9.90
N LYS A 275 1.30 -11.62 -10.95
CA LYS A 275 2.38 -12.15 -11.79
C LYS A 275 3.19 -11.04 -12.45
N PRO A 276 4.42 -11.30 -12.91
CA PRO A 276 5.18 -10.35 -13.73
C PRO A 276 4.43 -9.91 -14.98
N ARG A 277 4.76 -8.70 -15.45
CA ARG A 277 4.50 -8.27 -16.82
C ARG A 277 5.05 -9.29 -17.82
N SER A 278 4.26 -9.58 -18.85
CA SER A 278 4.62 -10.59 -19.86
C SER A 278 5.91 -10.24 -20.59
N GLU A 279 6.18 -8.94 -20.79
CA GLU A 279 7.41 -8.45 -21.41
C GLU A 279 8.65 -8.80 -20.58
N LEU A 280 8.59 -8.66 -19.24
CA LEU A 280 9.68 -9.05 -18.34
C LEU A 280 9.91 -10.56 -18.35
N SER A 281 8.82 -11.33 -18.34
CA SER A 281 8.88 -12.79 -18.43
C SER A 281 9.49 -13.24 -19.76
N GLN A 282 9.13 -12.57 -20.87
CA GLN A 282 9.68 -12.83 -22.18
C GLN A 282 11.17 -12.47 -22.24
N GLU A 283 11.56 -11.29 -21.77
CA GLU A 283 12.96 -10.85 -21.77
C GLU A 283 13.84 -11.79 -20.92
N MET A 284 13.37 -12.22 -19.76
CA MET A 284 14.04 -13.24 -18.94
C MET A 284 14.21 -14.55 -19.70
N PHE A 285 13.13 -15.05 -20.31
CA PHE A 285 13.15 -16.32 -21.03
C PHE A 285 14.04 -16.27 -22.27
N GLU A 286 14.00 -15.20 -23.05
CA GLU A 286 14.84 -15.03 -24.25
C GLU A 286 16.32 -14.91 -23.89
N CYS A 287 16.63 -14.24 -22.78
CA CYS A 287 18.01 -14.03 -22.34
C CYS A 287 18.61 -15.29 -21.70
N THR A 288 17.83 -16.03 -20.92
CA THR A 288 18.36 -17.06 -19.99
C THR A 288 17.73 -18.44 -20.17
N GLY A 289 16.55 -18.55 -20.79
CA GLY A 289 15.71 -19.74 -20.79
C GLY A 289 14.93 -19.99 -19.48
N ALA A 290 15.13 -19.15 -18.46
CA ALA A 290 14.48 -19.30 -17.15
C ALA A 290 13.09 -18.66 -17.11
N GLN A 291 12.26 -19.12 -16.18
CA GLN A 291 10.97 -18.53 -15.86
C GLN A 291 11.14 -17.44 -14.79
N LEU A 292 10.47 -16.30 -14.97
CA LEU A 292 10.41 -15.24 -13.97
C LEU A 292 9.23 -15.46 -13.02
N ARG A 293 9.50 -15.40 -11.72
CA ARG A 293 8.48 -15.29 -10.68
C ARG A 293 8.70 -13.99 -9.90
N LEU A 294 7.65 -13.22 -9.67
CA LEU A 294 7.67 -12.10 -8.74
C LEU A 294 6.89 -12.50 -7.48
N LEU A 295 7.43 -12.19 -6.30
CA LEU A 295 6.75 -12.34 -5.02
C LEU A 295 6.92 -11.07 -4.19
N THR A 296 5.90 -10.69 -3.44
CA THR A 296 6.09 -9.79 -2.29
C THR A 296 6.76 -10.55 -1.14
N LEU A 297 7.22 -9.83 -0.12
CA LEU A 297 7.77 -10.46 1.09
C LEU A 297 6.70 -11.31 1.78
N SER A 298 5.45 -10.84 1.89
CA SER A 298 4.34 -11.66 2.38
C SER A 298 4.05 -12.87 1.49
N GLY A 299 4.20 -12.75 0.17
CA GLY A 299 4.09 -13.87 -0.77
C GLY A 299 5.18 -14.93 -0.57
N LEU A 300 6.42 -14.49 -0.33
CA LEU A 300 7.54 -15.37 0.03
C LEU A 300 7.26 -16.13 1.33
N LEU A 301 6.78 -15.43 2.35
CA LEU A 301 6.40 -16.01 3.64
C LEU A 301 5.25 -17.00 3.51
N GLY A 302 4.22 -16.67 2.71
CA GLY A 302 3.12 -17.58 2.42
C GLY A 302 3.58 -18.86 1.71
N THR A 303 4.49 -18.72 0.74
CA THR A 303 5.11 -19.87 0.05
C THR A 303 5.93 -20.71 1.03
N ALA A 304 6.68 -20.08 1.94
CA ALA A 304 7.44 -20.76 2.98
C ALA A 304 6.53 -21.50 3.98
N ALA A 305 5.44 -20.87 4.41
CA ALA A 305 4.46 -21.48 5.31
C ALA A 305 3.81 -22.72 4.71
N ALA A 306 3.49 -22.68 3.40
CA ALA A 306 2.92 -23.80 2.66
C ALA A 306 3.93 -24.95 2.49
N LYS A 307 5.18 -24.66 2.13
CA LYS A 307 6.22 -25.69 1.91
C LYS A 307 6.79 -26.27 3.21
N PHE A 308 6.90 -25.44 4.24
CA PHE A 308 7.46 -25.79 5.54
C PHE A 308 6.43 -25.48 6.63
N PRO A 309 5.44 -26.37 6.86
CA PRO A 309 4.42 -26.16 7.90
C PRO A 309 5.05 -25.85 9.27
N GLY A 310 4.56 -24.78 9.92
CA GLY A 310 5.08 -24.31 11.21
C GLY A 310 6.33 -23.42 11.14
N SER A 311 6.87 -23.14 9.94
CA SER A 311 8.01 -22.23 9.77
C SER A 311 7.66 -20.75 9.93
N VAL A 312 6.43 -20.38 9.55
CA VAL A 312 5.89 -19.03 9.60
C VAL A 312 4.44 -19.12 10.04
N SER A 313 4.02 -18.24 10.95
CA SER A 313 2.63 -18.19 11.38
C SER A 313 1.76 -17.49 10.33
N ILE A 314 0.51 -17.93 10.19
CA ILE A 314 -0.48 -17.27 9.32
C ILE A 314 -0.64 -15.81 9.72
N GLU A 315 -0.58 -15.53 11.02
CA GLU A 315 -0.66 -14.18 11.56
C GLU A 315 0.48 -13.28 11.07
N THR A 316 1.71 -13.79 11.03
CA THR A 316 2.85 -13.06 10.48
C THR A 316 2.69 -12.80 8.98
N VAL A 317 2.20 -13.77 8.21
CA VAL A 317 1.92 -13.54 6.77
C VAL A 317 0.91 -12.41 6.59
N ARG A 318 -0.18 -12.43 7.37
CA ARG A 318 -1.22 -11.39 7.33
C ARG A 318 -0.71 -10.03 7.78
N SER A 319 0.05 -9.96 8.87
CA SER A 319 0.57 -8.71 9.39
C SER A 319 1.56 -8.04 8.42
N VAL A 320 2.43 -8.84 7.79
CA VAL A 320 3.37 -8.35 6.77
C VAL A 320 2.62 -7.89 5.53
N ARG A 321 1.63 -8.66 5.04
CA ARG A 321 0.79 -8.25 3.91
C ARG A 321 0.08 -6.93 4.19
N ARG A 322 -0.52 -6.78 5.36
CA ARG A 322 -1.20 -5.54 5.76
C ARG A 322 -0.22 -4.36 5.76
N SER A 323 1.00 -4.55 6.30
CA SER A 323 2.06 -3.54 6.27
C SER A 323 2.50 -3.17 4.85
N GLU A 324 2.57 -4.12 3.93
CA GLU A 324 2.83 -3.89 2.50
C GLU A 324 1.72 -3.06 1.87
N THR A 325 0.46 -3.44 2.05
CA THR A 325 -0.69 -2.69 1.55
C THR A 325 -0.69 -1.25 2.07
N MET A 326 -0.45 -1.05 3.37
CA MET A 326 -0.38 0.28 3.96
C MET A 326 0.77 1.11 3.38
N ALA A 327 1.93 0.49 3.12
CA ALA A 327 3.06 1.17 2.51
C ALA A 327 2.75 1.61 1.06
N ARG A 328 2.09 0.75 0.27
CA ARG A 328 1.63 1.08 -1.09
C ARG A 328 0.63 2.24 -1.07
N ILE A 329 -0.36 2.17 -0.18
CA ILE A 329 -1.35 3.24 -0.01
C ILE A 329 -0.68 4.57 0.32
N ALA A 330 0.25 4.57 1.30
CA ALA A 330 0.96 5.79 1.70
C ALA A 330 1.80 6.38 0.55
N GLU A 331 2.43 5.53 -0.25
CA GLU A 331 3.17 5.95 -1.45
C GLU A 331 2.23 6.54 -2.50
N THR A 332 1.12 5.86 -2.82
CA THR A 332 0.07 6.38 -3.72
C THR A 332 -0.44 7.74 -3.29
N VAL A 333 -0.80 7.90 -2.01
CA VAL A 333 -1.24 9.19 -1.44
C VAL A 333 -0.15 10.25 -1.58
N SER A 334 1.11 9.92 -1.27
CA SER A 334 2.22 10.85 -1.41
C SER A 334 2.42 11.31 -2.85
N VAL A 335 2.32 10.41 -3.82
CA VAL A 335 2.41 10.75 -5.25
C VAL A 335 1.26 11.68 -5.65
N LEU A 336 0.03 11.34 -5.26
CA LEU A 336 -1.15 12.14 -5.57
C LEU A 336 -1.07 13.55 -4.96
N ARG A 337 -0.58 13.69 -3.72
CA ARG A 337 -0.32 15.01 -3.10
C ARG A 337 0.72 15.82 -3.86
N ALA A 338 1.82 15.18 -4.28
CA ALA A 338 2.88 15.84 -5.03
C ALA A 338 2.38 16.36 -6.40
N THR A 339 1.55 15.58 -7.09
CA THR A 339 0.94 15.99 -8.36
C THR A 339 -0.17 17.03 -8.18
N ALA A 340 -0.92 17.00 -7.08
CA ALA A 340 -1.99 17.95 -6.78
C ALA A 340 -1.50 19.38 -6.47
N SER A 341 -0.20 19.54 -6.19
CA SER A 341 0.41 20.87 -6.03
C SER A 341 0.59 21.63 -7.35
N GLU A 342 0.37 20.98 -8.51
CA GLU A 342 0.29 21.64 -9.81
C GLU A 342 -1.18 21.80 -10.27
N PRO A 343 -1.60 22.99 -10.76
CA PRO A 343 -3.03 23.36 -10.79
C PRO A 343 -3.95 22.62 -11.78
N LEU A 344 -3.55 21.55 -12.47
CA LEU A 344 -4.31 21.06 -13.63
C LEU A 344 -4.55 19.54 -13.79
N ASP A 345 -3.97 18.62 -13.00
CA ASP A 345 -3.83 17.23 -13.49
C ASP A 345 -4.25 16.06 -12.59
N SER A 346 -5.12 16.27 -11.59
CA SER A 346 -5.61 15.16 -10.73
C SER A 346 -7.11 14.88 -10.87
N ASP A 347 -7.59 14.76 -12.12
CA ASP A 347 -8.95 14.27 -12.38
C ASP A 347 -9.08 12.82 -11.90
N LEU A 348 -9.94 12.58 -10.90
CA LEU A 348 -10.18 11.25 -10.35
C LEU A 348 -10.73 10.28 -11.40
N GLN A 349 -11.40 10.77 -12.45
CA GLN A 349 -11.88 9.95 -13.56
C GLN A 349 -10.78 9.53 -14.54
N SER A 350 -9.59 10.12 -14.45
CA SER A 350 -8.42 9.69 -15.24
C SER A 350 -7.56 8.65 -14.49
N LEU A 351 -7.73 8.52 -13.17
CA LEU A 351 -7.00 7.56 -12.37
C LEU A 351 -7.30 6.11 -12.80
N PRO A 352 -6.29 5.24 -12.89
CA PRO A 352 -6.52 3.81 -13.06
C PRO A 352 -7.48 3.27 -11.97
N PRO A 353 -8.41 2.34 -12.29
CA PRO A 353 -9.39 1.82 -11.32
C PRO A 353 -8.77 1.40 -9.98
N PHE A 354 -7.63 0.71 -10.03
CA PHE A 354 -6.86 0.32 -8.85
C PHE A 354 -6.40 1.52 -8.00
N MET A 355 -5.83 2.55 -8.62
CA MET A 355 -5.33 3.74 -7.91
C MET A 355 -6.47 4.48 -7.22
N PHE A 356 -7.65 4.52 -7.86
CA PHE A 356 -8.85 5.10 -7.27
C PHE A 356 -9.35 4.27 -6.08
N GLU A 357 -9.35 2.94 -6.18
CA GLU A 357 -9.72 2.09 -5.04
C GLU A 357 -8.73 2.25 -3.88
N GLN A 358 -7.42 2.25 -4.12
CA GLN A 358 -6.41 2.49 -3.08
C GLN A 358 -6.57 3.87 -2.42
N LEU A 359 -6.97 4.89 -3.18
CA LEU A 359 -7.31 6.21 -2.65
C LEU A 359 -8.52 6.14 -1.70
N VAL A 360 -9.55 5.36 -2.05
CA VAL A 360 -10.70 5.14 -1.16
C VAL A 360 -10.30 4.36 0.10
N LEU A 361 -9.45 3.33 0.00
CA LEU A 361 -8.91 2.64 1.17
C LEU A 361 -8.16 3.63 2.08
N ALA A 362 -7.29 4.47 1.49
CA ALA A 362 -6.56 5.50 2.22
C ALA A 362 -7.50 6.46 2.96
N LEU A 363 -8.56 6.89 2.27
CA LEU A 363 -9.55 7.80 2.82
C LEU A 363 -10.29 7.16 4.00
N LEU A 364 -10.74 5.91 3.86
CA LEU A 364 -11.41 5.19 4.95
C LEU A 364 -10.52 5.07 6.19
N ILE A 365 -9.24 4.73 5.99
CA ILE A 365 -8.26 4.64 7.07
C ILE A 365 -8.08 6.01 7.75
N ALA A 366 -7.96 7.08 6.97
CA ALA A 366 -7.82 8.44 7.49
C ALA A 366 -9.08 8.93 8.21
N MET A 367 -10.26 8.48 7.78
CA MET A 367 -11.54 8.69 8.45
C MET A 367 -11.71 7.84 9.72
N GLY A 368 -10.74 6.98 10.05
CA GLY A 368 -10.73 6.19 11.29
C GLY A 368 -11.32 4.78 11.18
N TYR A 369 -11.64 4.30 9.97
CA TYR A 369 -12.05 2.91 9.76
C TYR A 369 -10.89 1.95 10.03
N GLN A 370 -11.22 0.79 10.58
CA GLN A 370 -10.28 -0.29 10.94
C GLN A 370 -10.46 -1.50 10.02
N ASP A 371 -9.49 -2.42 10.01
CA ASP A 371 -9.51 -3.64 9.19
C ASP A 371 -9.98 -3.42 7.74
N VAL A 372 -9.48 -2.34 7.13
CA VAL A 372 -9.83 -1.94 5.75
C VAL A 372 -9.13 -2.88 4.76
N GLU A 373 -9.91 -3.66 4.03
CA GLU A 373 -9.46 -4.71 3.11
C GLU A 373 -10.19 -4.60 1.77
N SER A 374 -9.44 -4.65 0.66
CA SER A 374 -10.01 -4.77 -0.69
C SER A 374 -10.47 -6.22 -0.95
N ILE A 375 -11.52 -6.38 -1.76
CA ILE A 375 -12.13 -7.67 -2.10
C ILE A 375 -11.97 -7.96 -3.59
N ALA A 376 -11.40 -9.12 -3.91
CA ALA A 376 -10.97 -9.53 -5.25
C ALA A 376 -12.08 -9.64 -6.31
N ASP A 377 -13.34 -9.85 -5.91
CA ASP A 377 -14.45 -10.16 -6.82
C ASP A 377 -15.60 -9.14 -6.76
N SER A 378 -15.27 -7.85 -6.78
CA SER A 378 -16.25 -6.74 -6.73
C SER A 378 -17.35 -6.81 -7.81
N SER A 379 -17.04 -7.39 -8.98
CA SER A 379 -18.01 -7.54 -10.09
C SER A 379 -19.15 -8.53 -9.80
N THR A 380 -19.00 -9.43 -8.83
CA THR A 380 -19.99 -10.44 -8.46
C THR A 380 -20.51 -10.27 -7.03
N SER A 381 -19.68 -9.72 -6.13
CA SER A 381 -20.03 -9.53 -4.72
C SER A 381 -20.89 -8.28 -4.47
N GLY A 382 -20.84 -7.28 -5.34
CA GLY A 382 -21.58 -6.01 -5.15
C GLY A 382 -20.91 -5.00 -4.21
N TYR A 383 -19.68 -5.28 -3.75
CA TYR A 383 -18.86 -4.38 -2.93
C TYR A 383 -17.37 -4.60 -3.20
N SER A 384 -16.54 -3.57 -3.03
CA SER A 384 -15.10 -3.60 -3.33
C SER A 384 -14.24 -3.60 -2.08
N VAL A 385 -14.70 -3.02 -0.97
CA VAL A 385 -13.92 -2.89 0.26
C VAL A 385 -14.75 -3.34 1.45
N ARG A 386 -14.12 -4.03 2.39
CA ARG A 386 -14.65 -4.32 3.72
C ARG A 386 -13.88 -3.50 4.73
N ALA A 387 -14.58 -2.86 5.65
CA ALA A 387 -13.99 -2.08 6.72
C ALA A 387 -14.77 -2.26 8.02
N VAL A 388 -14.21 -1.81 9.13
CA VAL A 388 -14.85 -1.80 10.45
C VAL A 388 -14.99 -0.36 10.93
N HIS A 389 -16.21 0.07 11.20
CA HIS A 389 -16.52 1.43 11.64
C HIS A 389 -16.03 1.67 13.09
N PRO A 390 -15.34 2.79 13.39
CA PRO A 390 -14.69 3.03 14.69
C PRO A 390 -15.66 3.16 15.87
N HIS A 391 -16.95 3.42 15.60
CA HIS A 391 -17.98 3.66 16.60
C HIS A 391 -19.21 2.74 16.45
N SER A 392 -18.99 1.47 16.06
CA SER A 392 -20.07 0.47 16.09
C SER A 392 -20.62 0.35 17.52
N ASN A 393 -21.89 0.70 17.69
CA ASN A 393 -22.53 0.75 19.01
C ASN A 393 -23.38 -0.50 19.30
N LEU A 394 -23.68 -1.36 18.30
CA LEU A 394 -24.71 -2.40 18.43
C LEU A 394 -24.45 -3.70 17.62
N GLY A 395 -23.29 -3.87 16.95
CA GLY A 395 -23.07 -4.98 16.03
C GLY A 395 -21.61 -5.47 15.89
N ASN A 396 -21.29 -6.05 14.73
CA ASN A 396 -19.92 -6.46 14.38
C ASN A 396 -19.10 -5.31 13.76
N GLY A 397 -19.70 -4.12 13.59
CA GLY A 397 -19.08 -2.94 13.02
C GLY A 397 -18.70 -3.03 11.56
N ILE A 398 -19.06 -4.13 10.87
CA ILE A 398 -18.66 -4.35 9.49
C ILE A 398 -19.41 -3.37 8.59
N THR A 399 -18.65 -2.60 7.81
CA THR A 399 -19.12 -1.76 6.72
C THR A 399 -18.64 -2.35 5.40
N LEU A 400 -19.58 -2.62 4.49
CA LEU A 400 -19.25 -3.00 3.11
C LEU A 400 -19.30 -1.77 2.22
N VAL A 401 -18.26 -1.54 1.42
CA VAL A 401 -18.10 -0.35 0.61
C VAL A 401 -18.05 -0.71 -0.86
N ALA A 402 -18.99 -0.19 -1.64
CA ALA A 402 -18.99 -0.25 -3.10
C ALA A 402 -18.29 0.98 -3.67
N VAL A 403 -17.35 0.78 -4.60
CA VAL A 403 -16.54 1.86 -5.18
C VAL A 403 -16.78 1.96 -6.68
N GLY A 404 -17.13 3.16 -7.17
CA GLY A 404 -17.39 3.46 -8.57
C GLY A 404 -16.60 4.68 -9.07
N ARG A 405 -16.17 4.65 -10.34
CA ARG A 405 -15.37 5.73 -10.97
C ARG A 405 -16.02 6.23 -12.28
N GLY A 406 -17.33 6.06 -12.40
CA GLY A 406 -18.10 6.45 -13.57
C GLY A 406 -18.55 7.91 -13.53
N SER A 407 -18.83 8.47 -14.70
CA SER A 407 -19.56 9.74 -14.86
C SER A 407 -21.07 9.56 -14.80
N GLU A 408 -21.56 8.35 -15.14
CA GLU A 408 -22.98 8.03 -15.11
C GLU A 408 -23.49 7.93 -13.68
N PRO A 409 -24.75 8.32 -13.43
CA PRO A 409 -25.38 8.13 -12.14
C PRO A 409 -25.35 6.66 -11.71
N VAL A 410 -25.04 6.41 -10.44
CA VAL A 410 -25.01 5.03 -9.91
C VAL A 410 -26.41 4.42 -10.00
N GLU A 411 -26.54 3.30 -10.70
CA GLU A 411 -27.82 2.60 -10.89
C GLU A 411 -28.30 1.91 -9.60
N LYS A 412 -29.62 1.71 -9.48
CA LYS A 412 -30.26 1.05 -8.32
C LYS A 412 -29.78 -0.40 -8.13
N GLU A 413 -29.35 -1.05 -9.20
CA GLU A 413 -28.82 -2.42 -9.20
C GLU A 413 -27.57 -2.54 -8.33
N CYS A 414 -26.74 -1.49 -8.27
CA CYS A 414 -25.57 -1.41 -7.38
C CYS A 414 -26.00 -1.45 -5.90
N ILE A 415 -27.03 -0.68 -5.54
CA ILE A 415 -27.58 -0.65 -4.17
C ILE A 415 -28.14 -2.01 -3.79
N HIS A 416 -28.91 -2.65 -4.68
CA HIS A 416 -29.46 -3.98 -4.40
C HIS A 416 -28.38 -5.06 -4.24
N ALA A 417 -27.29 -4.97 -5.02
CA ALA A 417 -26.16 -5.88 -4.89
C ALA A 417 -25.45 -5.69 -3.54
N LEU A 418 -25.22 -4.44 -3.13
CA LEU A 418 -24.64 -4.11 -1.83
C LEU A 418 -25.54 -4.59 -0.68
N ILE A 419 -26.85 -4.36 -0.74
CA ILE A 419 -27.81 -4.83 0.28
C ILE A 419 -27.74 -6.36 0.42
N ARG A 420 -27.69 -7.09 -0.71
CA ARG A 420 -27.57 -8.55 -0.68
C ARG A 420 -26.28 -8.98 0.04
N ALA A 421 -25.16 -8.34 -0.27
CA ALA A 421 -23.89 -8.62 0.38
C ALA A 421 -23.93 -8.29 1.88
N MET A 422 -24.53 -7.16 2.26
CA MET A 422 -24.70 -6.79 3.66
C MET A 422 -25.48 -7.86 4.43
N GLN A 423 -26.55 -8.40 3.84
CA GLN A 423 -27.32 -9.48 4.45
C GLN A 423 -26.53 -10.79 4.53
N GLU A 424 -25.78 -11.14 3.49
CA GLU A 424 -24.96 -12.36 3.44
C GLU A 424 -23.85 -12.36 4.49
N PHE A 425 -23.15 -11.23 4.64
CA PHE A 425 -22.03 -11.07 5.57
C PHE A 425 -22.43 -10.48 6.92
N ALA A 426 -23.74 -10.32 7.16
CA ALA A 426 -24.29 -9.68 8.36
C ALA A 426 -23.63 -8.32 8.67
N ALA A 427 -23.37 -7.51 7.65
CA ALA A 427 -22.76 -6.19 7.81
C ALA A 427 -23.74 -5.22 8.47
N GLU A 428 -23.22 -4.38 9.37
CA GLU A 428 -23.99 -3.37 10.10
C GLU A 428 -24.40 -2.22 9.17
N SER A 429 -23.50 -1.81 8.28
CA SER A 429 -23.74 -0.70 7.36
C SER A 429 -23.12 -0.92 5.98
N GLY A 430 -23.59 -0.11 5.03
CA GLY A 430 -23.06 -0.03 3.68
C GLY A 430 -22.51 1.36 3.38
N MET A 431 -21.62 1.46 2.41
CA MET A 431 -21.17 2.72 1.86
C MET A 431 -21.04 2.62 0.34
N VAL A 432 -21.43 3.65 -0.39
CA VAL A 432 -21.18 3.76 -1.83
C VAL A 432 -20.36 5.00 -2.09
N VAL A 433 -19.17 4.82 -2.63
CA VAL A 433 -18.26 5.90 -3.01
C VAL A 433 -18.18 5.98 -4.52
N THR A 434 -18.47 7.15 -5.10
CA THR A 434 -18.43 7.35 -6.55
C THR A 434 -17.84 8.70 -6.96
N THR A 435 -17.26 8.78 -8.15
CA THR A 435 -16.95 10.06 -8.80
C THR A 435 -18.18 10.72 -9.45
N GLY A 436 -19.27 9.97 -9.62
CA GLY A 436 -20.52 10.44 -10.23
C GLY A 436 -21.52 10.99 -9.20
N GLU A 437 -22.78 11.09 -9.62
CA GLU A 437 -23.90 11.49 -8.76
C GLU A 437 -24.84 10.32 -8.45
N PHE A 438 -25.71 10.49 -7.46
CA PHE A 438 -26.77 9.53 -7.14
C PHE A 438 -28.13 10.04 -7.61
N SER A 439 -28.80 9.24 -8.44
CA SER A 439 -30.16 9.54 -8.86
C SER A 439 -31.15 9.43 -7.70
N GLN A 440 -32.32 10.06 -7.84
CA GLN A 440 -33.38 9.99 -6.84
C GLN A 440 -33.87 8.54 -6.63
N THR A 441 -33.96 7.75 -7.70
CA THR A 441 -34.32 6.32 -7.62
C THR A 441 -33.28 5.49 -6.89
N THR A 442 -31.99 5.85 -6.97
CA THR A 442 -30.91 5.22 -6.21
C THR A 442 -31.03 5.50 -4.72
N LYS A 443 -31.38 6.74 -4.34
CA LYS A 443 -31.62 7.11 -2.94
C LYS A 443 -32.84 6.40 -2.36
N GLU A 444 -33.91 6.26 -3.15
CA GLU A 444 -35.11 5.53 -2.76
C GLU A 444 -34.87 4.02 -2.62
N ALA A 445 -33.95 3.44 -3.38
CA ALA A 445 -33.61 2.01 -3.33
C ALA A 445 -32.91 1.58 -2.02
N ILE A 446 -32.39 2.51 -1.22
CA ILE A 446 -31.76 2.21 0.08
C ILE A 446 -32.79 1.69 1.08
N GLY A 447 -34.03 2.18 1.05
CA GLY A 447 -35.06 1.80 2.02
C GLY A 447 -34.64 2.06 3.47
N ASP A 448 -34.81 1.05 4.32
CA ASP A 448 -34.49 1.11 5.77
C ASP A 448 -33.05 0.68 6.10
N PHE A 449 -32.20 0.41 5.10
CA PHE A 449 -30.81 -0.01 5.32
C PHE A 449 -29.90 1.18 5.65
N GLU A 450 -28.95 0.97 6.55
CA GLU A 450 -27.94 1.99 6.90
C GLU A 450 -26.85 2.05 5.82
N ILE A 451 -27.10 2.82 4.76
CA ILE A 451 -26.15 2.99 3.64
C ILE A 451 -25.76 4.46 3.48
N GLN A 452 -24.46 4.74 3.60
CA GLN A 452 -23.90 6.06 3.35
C GLN A 452 -23.58 6.26 1.86
N LEU A 453 -24.03 7.37 1.29
CA LEU A 453 -23.73 7.76 -0.09
C LEU A 453 -22.67 8.88 -0.11
N ILE A 454 -21.57 8.64 -0.81
CA ILE A 454 -20.48 9.61 -1.02
C ILE A 454 -20.37 9.85 -2.52
N ASP A 455 -20.91 10.99 -2.98
CA ASP A 455 -20.86 11.40 -4.39
C ASP A 455 -19.54 12.10 -4.71
N GLY A 456 -19.34 12.47 -5.97
CA GLY A 456 -18.09 13.09 -6.41
C GLY A 456 -17.76 14.38 -5.65
N ARG A 457 -18.75 15.22 -5.32
CA ARG A 457 -18.51 16.47 -4.57
C ARG A 457 -18.08 16.16 -3.14
N ARG A 458 -18.81 15.28 -2.44
CA ARG A 458 -18.46 14.89 -1.07
C ARG A 458 -17.13 14.14 -1.02
N LEU A 459 -16.81 13.33 -2.02
CA LEU A 459 -15.53 12.65 -2.13
C LEU A 459 -14.38 13.65 -2.19
N LEU A 460 -14.48 14.70 -3.02
CA LEU A 460 -13.44 15.74 -3.11
C LEU A 460 -13.22 16.45 -1.76
N GLU A 461 -14.31 16.78 -1.06
CA GLU A 461 -14.22 17.39 0.28
C GLU A 461 -13.51 16.46 1.28
N LEU A 462 -13.85 15.18 1.28
CA LEU A 462 -13.26 14.19 2.18
C LEU A 462 -11.77 13.95 1.87
N LEU A 463 -11.39 13.95 0.58
CA LEU A 463 -9.99 13.82 0.17
C LEU A 463 -9.15 15.03 0.59
N ASP A 464 -9.70 16.24 0.50
CA ASP A 464 -9.04 17.45 1.01
C ASP A 464 -8.95 17.43 2.55
N GLU A 465 -10.06 17.12 3.22
CA GLU A 465 -10.17 17.12 4.68
C GLU A 465 -9.25 16.09 5.36
N PHE A 466 -9.24 14.85 4.87
CA PHE A 466 -8.57 13.73 5.54
C PHE A 466 -7.21 13.38 4.92
N LEU A 467 -7.03 13.66 3.63
CA LEU A 467 -5.81 13.31 2.91
C LEU A 467 -5.06 14.53 2.38
N GLU A 468 -5.53 15.77 2.55
CA GLU A 468 -4.87 16.98 2.00
C GLU A 468 -4.62 16.85 0.48
N ILE A 469 -5.53 16.19 -0.25
CA ILE A 469 -5.44 16.02 -1.70
C ILE A 469 -6.47 16.93 -2.37
N GLY A 470 -5.97 17.98 -3.05
CA GLY A 470 -6.77 18.80 -3.96
C GLY A 470 -7.00 18.10 -5.30
N ALA A 471 -8.01 17.25 -5.40
CA ALA A 471 -8.39 16.54 -6.62
C ALA A 471 -9.47 17.28 -7.42
N THR A 472 -9.66 16.91 -8.68
CA THR A 472 -10.76 17.39 -9.52
C THR A 472 -11.58 16.24 -10.09
N ILE A 473 -12.79 16.54 -10.57
CA ILE A 473 -13.60 15.62 -11.36
C ILE A 473 -14.07 16.40 -12.58
N SER A 474 -13.67 15.96 -13.78
CA SER A 474 -13.91 16.70 -15.03
C SER A 474 -15.40 17.00 -15.27
N THR A 475 -16.29 16.06 -14.92
CA THR A 475 -17.75 16.24 -15.08
C THR A 475 -18.37 17.26 -14.13
N LEU A 476 -17.70 17.58 -13.01
CA LEU A 476 -18.17 18.58 -12.04
C LEU A 476 -17.56 19.98 -12.28
N SER A 477 -16.51 20.06 -13.11
CA SER A 477 -15.75 21.29 -13.36
C SER A 477 -16.32 22.13 -14.52
N GLY A 478 -17.36 21.64 -15.21
CA GLY A 478 -18.03 22.29 -16.34
C GLY A 478 -19.14 23.28 -15.96
N GLU A 479 -19.44 23.47 -14.68
CA GLU A 479 -20.36 24.51 -14.19
C GLU A 479 -19.56 25.74 -13.74
N LYS A 480 -19.07 26.55 -14.69
CA LYS A 480 -18.65 27.93 -14.43
C LYS A 480 -19.23 28.89 -15.46
#